data_AF-A0A2U2HNR2-F1
#
_entry.id   AF-A0A2U2HNR2-F1
#
_cell.length_a   1.000
_cell.length_b   1.000
_cell.length_c   1.000
_cell.angle_alpha   90.00
_cell.angle_beta   90.00
_cell.angle_gamma   90.00
#
_symmetry.space_group_name_H-M   'P 1'
#
loop_
_entity.id
_entity.type
_entity.pdbx_description
1 polymer ?
#
loop_
_entity_poly.entity_id
_entity_poly.type
_entity_poly.pdbx_seq_one_letter_code
_entity_poly.pdbx_strand_id
1 'polypeptide(L)'
;MGRSILAAAFILGASAALAWLAPDYISAEWSQRLLGALLGAVVVAYSNAIPKILTARARAASSPAADQAARRFAGWSLVLGGLGYMGASLFAPIGMASLVGAGLLGTGLLLAVLRCLGVGASGSRT
;
A
#
# COMPACT_ATOMS: atom_id res chain seq x y z
N MET A 1 17.49 -7.52 7.41
CA MET A 1 18.00 -6.51 6.43
C MET A 1 18.00 -7.01 4.98
N GLY A 2 18.35 -8.27 4.67
CA GLY A 2 18.41 -8.73 3.27
C GLY A 2 17.09 -8.75 2.47
N ARG A 3 15.96 -9.11 3.11
CA ARG A 3 14.67 -9.26 2.40
C ARG A 3 14.08 -7.95 1.87
N SER A 4 14.26 -6.85 2.60
CA SER A 4 13.79 -5.52 2.18
C SER A 4 14.63 -4.93 1.04
N ILE A 5 15.95 -5.20 1.06
CA ILE A 5 16.87 -4.79 -0.02
C ILE A 5 16.55 -5.58 -1.31
N LEU A 6 16.31 -6.89 -1.19
CA LEU A 6 15.89 -7.71 -2.33
C LEU A 6 14.55 -7.25 -2.92
N ALA A 7 13.58 -6.89 -2.08
CA ALA A 7 12.30 -6.34 -2.54
C ALA A 7 12.49 -4.99 -3.24
N ALA A 8 13.29 -4.09 -2.67
CA ALA A 8 13.61 -2.80 -3.29
C ALA A 8 14.33 -2.97 -4.63
N ALA A 9 15.33 -3.86 -4.70
CA ALA A 9 16.05 -4.18 -5.93
C ALA A 9 15.13 -4.78 -7.00
N PHE A 10 14.19 -5.65 -6.60
CA PHE A 10 13.19 -6.20 -7.52
C PHE A 10 12.25 -5.12 -8.05
N ILE A 11 11.75 -4.23 -7.20
CA ILE A 11 10.84 -3.14 -7.60
C ILE A 11 11.54 -2.17 -8.55
N LEU A 12 12.74 -1.72 -8.19
CA LEU A 12 13.54 -0.81 -9.00
C LEU A 12 13.96 -1.47 -10.31
N GLY A 13 14.36 -2.75 -10.26
CA GLY A 13 14.74 -3.54 -11.43
C GLY A 13 13.57 -3.75 -12.39
N ALA A 14 12.39 -4.14 -11.88
CA ALA A 14 11.18 -4.30 -12.69
C ALA A 14 10.71 -2.97 -13.30
N SER A 15 10.77 -1.88 -12.54
CA SER A 15 10.41 -0.54 -13.02
C SER A 15 11.38 -0.04 -14.09
N ALA A 16 12.68 -0.23 -13.88
CA ALA A 16 13.71 0.12 -14.86
C ALA A 16 13.60 -0.73 -16.13
N ALA A 17 13.38 -2.04 -16.00
CA ALA A 17 13.17 -2.93 -17.13
C ALA A 17 11.96 -2.51 -17.97
N LEU A 18 10.82 -2.19 -17.33
CA LEU A 18 9.62 -1.72 -18.03
C LEU A 18 9.84 -0.38 -18.75
N ALA A 19 10.60 0.53 -18.16
CA ALA A 19 10.96 1.79 -18.81
C ALA A 19 11.88 1.56 -20.01
N TRP A 20 12.78 0.58 -19.92
CA TRP A 20 13.74 0.24 -20.98
C TRP A 20 13.14 -0.60 -22.12
N LEU A 21 12.12 -1.41 -21.84
CA LEU A 21 11.40 -2.23 -22.83
C LEU A 21 10.31 -1.45 -23.59
N ALA A 22 9.90 -0.28 -23.10
CA ALA A 22 8.86 0.56 -23.71
C ALA A 22 9.19 1.14 -25.10
N PRO A 23 10.45 1.45 -25.47
CA PRO A 23 10.75 1.97 -26.81
C PRO A 23 10.65 0.89 -27.89
N ASP A 24 11.03 -0.35 -27.57
CA ASP A 24 11.30 -1.40 -28.57
C ASP A 24 10.31 -2.58 -28.52
N TYR A 25 9.65 -2.84 -27.37
CA TYR A 25 8.87 -4.07 -27.15
C TYR A 25 7.48 -3.88 -26.51
N ILE A 26 7.20 -2.74 -25.87
CA ILE A 26 5.94 -2.52 -25.12
C ILE A 26 5.38 -1.13 -25.46
N SER A 27 4.08 -1.01 -25.77
CA SER A 27 3.50 0.32 -26.01
C SER A 27 3.58 1.22 -24.76
N ALA A 28 3.69 2.54 -24.97
CA ALA A 28 3.74 3.51 -23.87
C ALA A 28 2.56 3.36 -22.89
N GLU A 29 1.38 3.00 -23.40
CA GLU A 29 0.21 2.67 -22.58
C GLU A 29 0.48 1.50 -21.63
N TRP A 30 0.95 0.37 -22.15
CA TRP A 30 1.19 -0.81 -21.34
C TRP A 30 2.30 -0.59 -20.31
N SER A 31 3.32 0.20 -20.66
CA SER A 31 4.36 0.63 -19.71
C SER A 31 3.75 1.38 -18.52
N GLN A 32 2.87 2.36 -18.78
CA GLN A 32 2.19 3.12 -17.73
C GLN A 32 1.27 2.24 -16.86
N ARG A 33 0.52 1.32 -17.47
CA ARG A 33 -0.36 0.39 -16.75
C ARG A 33 0.43 -0.54 -15.83
N LEU A 34 1.52 -1.10 -16.32
CA LEU A 34 2.39 -2.01 -15.57
C LEU A 34 3.09 -1.29 -14.43
N LEU A 35 3.55 -0.05 -14.64
CA LEU A 35 4.12 0.77 -13.58
C LEU A 35 3.09 1.05 -12.46
N GLY A 36 1.86 1.41 -12.83
CA GLY A 36 0.78 1.60 -11.86
C GLY A 36 0.43 0.32 -11.10
N ALA A 37 0.38 -0.82 -11.80
CA ALA A 37 0.17 -2.13 -11.18
C ALA A 37 1.28 -2.49 -10.19
N LEU A 38 2.54 -2.24 -10.55
CA LEU A 38 3.70 -2.42 -9.67
C LEU A 38 3.58 -1.55 -8.42
N LEU A 39 3.24 -0.27 -8.56
CA LEU A 39 3.07 0.62 -7.41
C LEU A 39 1.98 0.10 -6.46
N GLY A 40 0.83 -0.34 -6.99
CA GLY A 40 -0.20 -1.00 -6.21
C GLY A 40 0.31 -2.26 -5.50
N ALA A 41 1.12 -3.08 -6.16
CA ALA A 41 1.73 -4.28 -5.58
C ALA A 41 2.67 -3.96 -4.42
N VAL A 42 3.47 -2.89 -4.54
CA VAL A 42 4.34 -2.40 -3.47
C VAL A 42 3.52 -2.03 -2.25
N VAL A 43 2.43 -1.27 -2.43
CA VAL A 43 1.53 -0.89 -1.34
C VAL A 43 0.96 -2.14 -0.66
N VAL A 44 0.46 -3.11 -1.42
CA VAL A 44 -0.07 -4.38 -0.88
C VAL A 44 0.99 -5.11 -0.05
N ALA A 45 2.20 -5.27 -0.59
CA ALA A 45 3.28 -5.99 0.08
C ALA A 45 3.69 -5.31 1.40
N TYR A 46 3.91 -3.99 1.39
CA TYR A 46 4.27 -3.23 2.58
C TYR A 46 3.15 -3.22 3.62
N SER A 47 1.91 -3.02 3.20
CA SER A 47 0.75 -2.96 4.10
C SER A 47 0.46 -4.30 4.79
N ASN A 48 0.84 -5.41 4.16
CA ASN A 48 0.74 -6.74 4.75
C ASN A 48 1.93 -7.05 5.70
N ALA A 49 3.04 -6.33 5.57
CA ALA A 49 4.23 -6.48 6.41
C ALA A 49 4.20 -5.60 7.67
N ILE A 50 3.71 -4.36 7.57
CA ILE A 50 3.70 -3.36 8.66
C ILE A 50 2.97 -3.82 9.94
N PRO A 51 1.76 -4.43 9.89
CA PRO A 51 1.04 -4.84 11.09
C PRO A 51 1.76 -5.90 11.92
N LYS A 52 2.76 -6.58 11.33
CA LYS A 52 3.48 -7.71 11.94
C LYS A 52 4.61 -7.25 12.87
N ILE A 53 4.91 -5.95 12.95
CA ILE A 53 5.96 -5.40 13.82
C ILE A 53 5.30 -4.70 15.02
N LEU A 54 5.15 -5.43 16.13
CA LEU A 54 4.79 -4.84 17.42
C LEU A 54 6.00 -4.11 17.98
N THR A 55 6.02 -2.79 17.87
CA THR A 55 7.05 -1.96 18.51
C THR A 55 6.86 -2.00 20.03
N ALA A 56 7.96 -2.13 20.79
CA ALA A 56 7.93 -2.22 22.26
C ALA A 56 7.16 -1.06 22.93
N ARG A 57 7.10 0.10 22.28
CA ARG A 57 6.35 1.30 22.72
C ARG A 57 4.82 1.10 22.73
N ALA A 58 4.28 0.24 21.86
CA ALA A 58 2.85 -0.11 21.82
C ALA A 58 2.43 -1.09 22.93
N ARG A 59 3.38 -1.73 23.61
CA ARG A 59 3.08 -2.55 24.80
C ARG A 59 2.86 -1.70 26.05
N ALA A 60 3.36 -0.46 26.05
CA ALA A 60 3.40 0.40 27.23
C ALA A 60 2.23 1.40 27.31
N ALA A 61 1.52 1.65 26.21
CA ALA A 61 0.38 2.54 26.16
C ALA A 61 -0.78 1.81 25.49
N SER A 62 -1.92 1.68 26.19
CA SER A 62 -3.17 1.03 25.79
C SER A 62 -3.23 -0.50 25.79
N SER A 63 -4.45 -1.05 25.70
CA SER A 63 -4.67 -2.50 25.68
C SER A 63 -4.03 -3.10 24.41
N PRO A 64 -3.07 -4.04 24.53
CA PRO A 64 -2.34 -4.58 23.39
C PRO A 64 -3.25 -5.16 22.29
N ALA A 65 -4.43 -5.65 22.70
CA ALA A 65 -5.45 -6.19 21.81
C ALA A 65 -6.09 -5.12 20.91
N ALA A 66 -6.44 -3.94 21.44
CA ALA A 66 -7.06 -2.87 20.65
C ALA A 66 -6.06 -2.29 19.63
N ASP A 67 -4.81 -2.13 20.05
CA ASP A 67 -3.73 -1.63 19.21
C ASP A 67 -3.40 -2.59 18.05
N GLN A 68 -3.34 -3.89 18.34
CA GLN A 68 -3.09 -4.89 17.31
C GLN A 68 -4.29 -5.05 16.35
N ALA A 69 -5.52 -4.93 16.84
CA ALA A 69 -6.71 -4.91 16.01
C ALA A 69 -6.73 -3.70 15.06
N ALA A 70 -6.38 -2.50 15.55
CA ALA A 70 -6.28 -1.30 14.73
C ALA A 70 -5.19 -1.42 13.64
N ARG A 71 -4.02 -1.97 13.98
CA ARG A 71 -2.94 -2.22 13.01
C ARG A 71 -3.35 -3.22 11.94
N ARG A 72 -4.05 -4.29 12.30
CA ARG A 72 -4.58 -5.27 11.33
C ARG A 72 -5.62 -4.63 10.42
N PHE A 73 -6.52 -3.84 10.97
CA PHE A 73 -7.51 -3.09 10.18
C PHE A 73 -6.82 -2.15 9.20
N ALA A 74 -5.91 -1.30 9.69
CA ALA A 74 -5.14 -0.37 8.86
C ALA A 74 -4.37 -1.08 7.74
N GLY A 75 -3.71 -2.20 8.06
CA GLY A 75 -3.03 -3.03 7.06
C GLY A 75 -3.97 -3.55 5.98
N TRP A 76 -5.12 -4.09 6.36
CA TRP A 76 -6.12 -4.59 5.39
C TRP A 76 -6.76 -3.47 4.57
N SER A 77 -7.05 -2.31 5.16
CA SER A 77 -7.56 -1.15 4.42
C SER A 77 -6.59 -0.70 3.32
N LEU A 78 -5.29 -0.67 3.63
CA LEU A 78 -4.26 -0.32 2.65
C LEU A 78 -4.00 -1.43 1.63
N VAL A 79 -4.10 -2.72 2.02
CA VAL A 79 -4.05 -3.84 1.05
C VAL A 79 -5.21 -3.73 0.05
N LEU A 80 -6.43 -3.51 0.52
CA LEU A 80 -7.60 -3.35 -0.36
C LEU A 80 -7.47 -2.11 -1.23
N GLY A 81 -6.98 -0.99 -0.68
CA GLY A 81 -6.70 0.23 -1.45
C GLY A 81 -5.62 0.02 -2.53
N GLY A 82 -4.54 -0.70 -2.20
CA GLY A 82 -3.46 -1.03 -3.14
C GLY A 82 -3.91 -1.99 -4.24
N LEU A 83 -4.73 -2.99 -3.92
CA LEU A 83 -5.38 -3.86 -4.91
C LEU A 83 -6.34 -3.07 -5.81
N GLY A 84 -7.10 -2.14 -5.25
CA GLY A 84 -7.94 -1.22 -6.01
C GLY A 84 -7.14 -0.35 -6.96
N TYR A 85 -6.02 0.24 -6.50
CA TYR A 85 -5.11 1.01 -7.34
C TYR A 85 -4.50 0.17 -8.47
N MET A 86 -4.06 -1.05 -8.16
CA MET A 86 -3.52 -1.99 -9.13
C MET A 86 -4.56 -2.35 -10.19
N GLY A 87 -5.78 -2.71 -9.76
CA GLY A 87 -6.88 -3.03 -10.67
C GLY A 87 -7.29 -1.85 -11.54
N ALA A 88 -7.39 -0.65 -10.96
CA ALA A 88 -7.66 0.57 -11.72
C ALA A 88 -6.56 0.84 -12.77
N SER A 89 -5.30 0.65 -12.41
CA SER A 89 -4.17 0.83 -13.34
C SER A 89 -4.20 -0.17 -14.50
N LEU A 90 -4.63 -1.41 -14.27
CA LEU A 90 -4.68 -2.46 -15.30
C LEU A 90 -5.92 -2.37 -16.18
N PHE A 91 -7.08 -2.07 -15.61
CA PHE A 91 -8.37 -2.28 -16.27
C PHE A 91 -9.17 -0.99 -16.54
N ALA A 92 -8.90 0.11 -15.83
CA ALA A 92 -9.64 1.34 -16.07
C ALA A 92 -9.19 2.03 -17.37
N PRO A 93 -10.07 2.83 -17.99
CA PRO A 93 -9.66 3.75 -19.06
C PRO A 93 -8.54 4.68 -18.59
N ILE A 94 -7.50 4.89 -19.40
CA ILE A 94 -6.28 5.64 -18.99
C ILE A 94 -6.61 7.00 -18.38
N GLY A 95 -7.54 7.74 -18.99
CA GLY A 95 -7.93 9.07 -18.53
C GLY A 95 -8.55 9.11 -17.13
N MET A 96 -9.05 7.97 -16.63
CA MET A 96 -9.64 7.85 -15.29
C MET A 96 -8.86 6.92 -14.34
N ALA A 97 -7.86 6.19 -14.84
CA ALA A 97 -7.12 5.20 -14.06
C ALA A 97 -6.45 5.83 -12.82
N SER A 98 -5.87 7.03 -12.96
CA SER A 98 -5.27 7.77 -11.85
C SER A 98 -6.31 8.22 -10.83
N LEU A 99 -7.44 8.76 -11.27
CA LEU A 99 -8.50 9.24 -10.39
C LEU A 99 -9.15 8.10 -9.59
N VAL A 100 -9.52 7.01 -10.28
CA VAL A 100 -10.14 5.85 -9.65
C VAL A 100 -9.14 5.17 -8.71
N GLY A 101 -7.91 4.95 -9.17
CA GLY A 101 -6.87 4.33 -8.36
C GLY A 101 -6.55 5.15 -7.12
N ALA A 102 -6.35 6.46 -7.26
CA ALA A 102 -6.08 7.35 -6.14
C ALA A 102 -7.27 7.45 -5.17
N GLY A 103 -8.51 7.43 -5.67
CA GLY A 103 -9.71 7.41 -4.83
C GLY A 103 -9.80 6.14 -3.98
N LEU A 104 -9.57 4.97 -4.57
CA LEU A 104 -9.58 3.68 -3.86
C LEU A 104 -8.47 3.61 -2.82
N LEU A 105 -7.23 3.95 -3.20
CA LEU A 105 -6.10 3.94 -2.29
C LEU A 105 -6.24 4.98 -1.18
N GLY A 106 -6.64 6.20 -1.55
CA GLY A 106 -6.86 7.31 -0.62
C GLY A 106 -7.95 7.00 0.41
N THR A 107 -9.03 6.36 0.00
CA THR A 107 -10.08 5.89 0.93
C THR A 107 -9.53 4.86 1.90
N GLY A 108 -8.76 3.88 1.41
CA GLY A 108 -8.10 2.88 2.27
C GLY A 108 -7.15 3.52 3.29
N LEU A 109 -6.36 4.51 2.88
CA LEU A 109 -5.48 5.28 3.76
C LEU A 109 -6.26 6.09 4.79
N LEU A 110 -7.33 6.77 4.38
CA LEU A 110 -8.17 7.56 5.29
C LEU A 110 -8.78 6.69 6.38
N LEU A 111 -9.36 5.53 6.01
CA LEU A 111 -9.92 4.57 6.97
C LEU A 111 -8.86 4.05 7.94
N ALA A 112 -7.65 3.76 7.45
CA ALA A 112 -6.54 3.33 8.28
C ALA A 112 -6.14 4.39 9.32
N VAL A 113 -5.99 5.64 8.89
CA VAL A 113 -5.62 6.77 9.77
C VAL A 113 -6.71 7.01 10.81
N LEU A 114 -7.98 7.09 10.40
CA LEU A 114 -9.11 7.30 11.32
C LEU A 114 -9.18 6.21 12.40
N ARG A 115 -8.97 4.95 12.01
CA ARG A 115 -8.99 3.84 12.98
C ARG A 115 -7.85 3.92 13.98
N CYS A 116 -6.64 4.26 13.53
CA CYS A 116 -5.47 4.40 14.39
C CYS A 116 -5.62 5.59 15.36
N LEU A 117 -6.10 6.75 14.87
CA LEU A 117 -6.35 7.93 15.72
C LEU A 117 -7.43 7.67 16.77
N GLY A 118 -8.50 6.95 16.41
CA GLY A 118 -9.58 6.60 17.33
C GLY A 118 -9.14 5.73 18.51
N VAL A 119 -8.16 4.84 18.31
CA VAL A 119 -7.56 4.06 19.41
C VAL A 119 -6.68 4.95 20.29
N GLY A 120 -5.85 5.81 19.70
CA GLY A 120 -5.02 6.76 20.45
C GLY A 120 -5.82 7.74 21.31
N ALA A 121 -6.94 8.26 20.79
CA ALA A 121 -7.82 9.18 21.51
C ALA A 121 -8.68 8.52 22.60
N SER A 122 -8.85 7.19 22.55
CA SER A 122 -9.55 6.43 23.59
C SER A 122 -8.64 6.05 24.75
N GLY A 123 -7.33 5.92 24.50
CA GLY A 123 -6.33 5.61 25.53
C GLY A 123 -5.88 6.78 26.39
N SER A 124 -6.19 8.03 26.02
CA SER A 124 -5.82 9.24 26.79
C SER A 124 -6.90 9.69 27.79
N ARG A 125 -8.02 8.96 27.89
CA ARG A 125 -9.20 9.33 28.68
C ARG A 125 -9.37 8.54 29.99
N THR A 126 -8.35 7.77 30.38
CA THR A 126 -8.26 7.01 31.64
C THR A 126 -7.03 7.43 32.41
#